data_AF-A0A3B8IZR2-F1
#
_entry.id   AF-A0A3B8IZR2-F1
#
_cell.length_a   1.000
_cell.length_b   1.000
_cell.length_c   1.000
_cell.angle_alpha   90.00
_cell.angle_beta   90.00
_cell.angle_gamma   90.00
#
_symmetry.space_group_name_H-M   'P 1'
#
loop_
_entity.id
_entity.type
_entity.pdbx_description
1 polymer ?
#
loop_
_entity_poly.entity_id
_entity_poly.type
_entity_poly.pdbx_seq_one_letter_code
_entity_poly.pdbx_strand_id
1 'polypeptide(L)' 'MNYKRPIVQFSHANGFPAKTYEYIFDQIPEADFRFLNRLGHGQIPFEQDFNNLATELIVTVAEYGQPVIGMGHSLGGVV' A
#
# COMPACT_ATOMS: atom_id res chain seq x y z
N MET A 1 27.53 3.37 -6.93
CA MET A 1 27.08 2.61 -5.75
C MET A 1 25.70 2.05 -6.07
N ASN A 2 25.48 0.74 -5.92
CA ASN A 2 24.16 0.14 -6.08
C ASN A 2 23.37 0.41 -4.79
N TYR A 3 22.67 1.54 -4.72
CA TYR A 3 21.72 1.77 -3.63
C TYR A 3 20.51 0.85 -3.86
N LYS A 4 20.14 0.09 -2.83
CA LYS A 4 18.92 -0.73 -2.86
C LYS A 4 17.73 0.23 -2.94
N ARG A 5 16.87 0.06 -3.94
CA ARG A 5 15.64 0.85 -4.09
C ARG A 5 14.79 0.71 -2.83
N PRO A 6 14.36 1.80 -2.16
CA PRO A 6 13.46 1.70 -1.03
C PRO A 6 12.12 1.12 -1.47
N ILE A 7 11.52 0.32 -0.59
CA ILE A 7 10.15 -0.15 -0.79
C ILE A 7 9.20 1.00 -0.43
N VAL A 8 8.32 1.34 -1.35
CA VAL A 8 7.19 2.24 -1.09
C VAL A 8 5.93 1.39 -1.03
N GLN A 9 5.35 1.26 0.16
CA GLN A 9 4.03 0.67 0.32
C GLN A 9 2.99 1.74 -0.03
N PHE A 10 2.23 1.52 -1.10
CA PHE A 10 1.16 2.40 -1.53
C PHE A 10 -0.22 1.88 -1.11
N SER A 11 -1.06 2.80 -0.60
CA SER A 11 -2.45 2.57 -0.22
C SER A 11 -3.37 3.51 -1.00
N HIS A 12 -4.38 2.93 -1.66
CA HIS A 12 -5.20 3.61 -2.66
C HIS A 12 -6.40 4.37 -2.07
N ALA A 13 -7.01 5.25 -2.85
CA ALA A 13 -8.25 5.93 -2.47
C ALA A 13 -9.46 4.98 -2.54
N ASN A 14 -10.51 5.26 -1.75
CA ASN A 14 -11.73 4.47 -1.78
C ASN A 14 -12.34 4.43 -3.19
N GLY A 15 -12.68 3.22 -3.68
CA GLY A 15 -13.24 3.02 -5.02
C GLY A 15 -12.24 3.00 -6.17
N PHE A 16 -10.93 3.22 -5.93
CA PHE A 16 -9.89 3.20 -6.96
C PHE A 16 -8.82 2.16 -6.61
N PRO A 17 -8.80 0.96 -7.21
CA PRO A 17 -7.78 -0.06 -6.94
C PRO A 17 -6.36 0.48 -7.15
N ALA A 18 -5.37 -0.04 -6.41
CA ALA A 18 -4.00 0.48 -6.48
C ALA A 18 -3.38 0.39 -7.88
N LYS A 19 -3.78 -0.58 -8.71
CA LYS A 19 -3.33 -0.68 -10.10
C LYS A 19 -3.66 0.55 -10.97
N THR A 20 -4.67 1.35 -10.61
CA THR A 20 -4.96 2.63 -11.29
C THR A 20 -3.79 3.62 -11.22
N TYR A 21 -2.86 3.44 -10.27
CA TYR A 21 -1.71 4.31 -10.04
C TYR A 21 -0.43 3.80 -10.71
N GLU A 22 -0.45 2.67 -11.43
CA GLU A 22 0.75 2.07 -12.05
C GLU A 22 1.52 3.06 -12.95
N TYR A 23 0.81 3.89 -13.71
CA TYR A 23 1.46 4.94 -14.52
C TYR A 23 2.36 5.87 -13.70
N ILE A 24 1.93 6.25 -12.48
CA ILE A 24 2.70 7.12 -11.58
C ILE A 24 3.89 6.36 -10.99
N PHE A 25 3.73 5.08 -10.64
CA PHE A 25 4.81 4.24 -10.13
C PHE A 25 5.93 4.10 -11.16
N ASP A 26 5.56 3.92 -12.43
CA ASP A 26 6.50 3.83 -13.55
C ASP A 26 7.32 5.12 -13.76
N GLN A 27 6.84 6.27 -13.28
CA GLN A 27 7.59 7.54 -13.35
C GLN A 27 8.66 7.68 -12.27
N ILE A 28 8.74 6.74 -11.31
CA ILE A 28 9.64 6.81 -10.15
C ILE A 28 10.46 5.51 -10.06
N PRO A 29 11.37 5.26 -11.02
CA PRO A 29 12.11 4.00 -11.12
C PRO A 29 13.05 3.74 -9.93
N GLU A 30 13.37 4.77 -9.15
CA GLU A 30 14.21 4.69 -7.95
C GLU A 30 13.51 3.98 -6.79
N ALA A 31 12.19 3.84 -6.81
CA ALA A 31 11.40 3.17 -5.79
C ALA A 31 10.94 1.77 -6.24
N ASP A 32 10.77 0.87 -5.27
CA ASP A 32 10.08 -0.41 -5.43
C ASP A 32 8.65 -0.26 -4.89
N PHE A 33 7.71 0.13 -5.74
CA PHE A 33 6.30 0.28 -5.35
C PHE A 33 5.66 -1.09 -5.14
N ARG A 34 5.05 -1.25 -3.97
CA ARG A 34 4.24 -2.40 -3.60
C ARG A 34 2.90 -1.93 -3.06
N PHE A 35 1.87 -2.72 -3.26
CA PHE A 35 0.52 -2.32 -2.88
C PHE A 35 -0.39 -3.51 -2.69
N LEU A 36 -1.40 -3.32 -1.82
CA LEU A 36 -2.60 -4.14 -1.85
C LEU A 36 -3.53 -3.55 -2.91
N ASN A 37 -3.85 -4.33 -3.95
CA ASN A 37 -4.69 -3.80 -5.03
C ASN A 37 -6.10 -3.41 -4.56
N ARG A 38 -6.63 -4.12 -3.55
CA ARG A 38 -7.92 -3.83 -2.91
C ARG A 38 -7.81 -4.03 -1.41
N LEU A 39 -7.98 -2.96 -0.64
CA LEU A 39 -8.16 -3.02 0.82
C LEU A 39 -9.55 -3.58 1.18
N GLY A 40 -9.65 -4.28 2.31
CA GLY A 40 -10.88 -4.87 2.84
C GLY A 40 -11.35 -6.12 2.09
N HIS A 41 -10.47 -6.74 1.30
CA HIS A 41 -10.80 -7.91 0.46
C HIS A 41 -9.94 -9.14 0.80
N GLY A 42 -9.05 -9.04 1.78
CA GLY A 42 -8.31 -10.16 2.36
C GLY A 42 -9.14 -10.97 3.35
N GLN A 43 -8.45 -11.60 4.29
CA GLN A 43 -9.08 -12.50 5.26
C GLN A 43 -9.83 -11.74 6.39
N ILE A 44 -9.54 -10.46 6.58
CA ILE A 44 -10.17 -9.63 7.61
C ILE A 44 -11.44 -9.00 7.00
N PRO A 45 -12.63 -9.27 7.55
CA PRO A 45 -13.88 -8.74 7.00
C PRO A 45 -13.94 -7.21 7.11
N PHE A 46 -14.41 -6.57 6.04
CA PHE A 46 -14.70 -5.15 6.04
C PHE A 46 -15.99 -4.88 6.83
N GLU A 47 -15.84 -4.42 8.08
CA GLU A 47 -16.96 -4.04 8.96
C GLU A 47 -17.21 -2.53 8.97
N GLN A 48 -16.94 -1.83 7.86
CA GLN A 48 -16.90 -0.36 7.81
C GLN A 48 -15.96 0.28 8.84
N ASP A 49 -15.04 -0.51 9.41
CA ASP A 49 -14.04 -0.06 10.37
C ASP A 49 -12.68 0.11 9.68
N PHE A 50 -12.15 1.34 9.73
CA PHE A 50 -10.83 1.65 9.22
C PHE A 50 -9.71 0.96 10.01
N ASN A 51 -9.94 0.55 11.27
CA ASN A 51 -8.97 -0.23 12.03
C ASN A 51 -8.74 -1.62 11.44
N ASN A 52 -9.78 -2.25 10.89
CA ASN A 52 -9.64 -3.54 10.21
C ASN A 52 -8.83 -3.40 8.92
N LEU A 53 -9.05 -2.30 8.17
CA LEU A 53 -8.23 -1.98 7.00
C LEU A 53 -6.77 -1.72 7.37
N ALA A 54 -6.53 -0.99 8.45
CA ALA A 54 -5.17 -0.70 8.94
C ALA A 54 -4.49 -1.99 9.39
N THR A 55 -5.22 -2.88 10.07
CA THR A 55 -4.71 -4.19 10.48
C THR A 55 -4.32 -5.05 9.27
N GLU A 56 -5.15 -5.11 8.23
CA GLU A 56 -4.83 -5.81 6.98
C GLU A 56 -3.57 -5.26 6.32
N LEU A 57 -3.45 -3.92 6.26
CA LEU A 57 -2.28 -3.25 5.72
C LEU A 57 -1.02 -3.56 6.55
N ILE A 58 -1.10 -3.48 7.88
CA ILE A 58 0.01 -3.77 8.80
C ILE A 58 0.50 -5.22 8.63
N VAL A 59 -0.42 -6.18 8.58
CA VAL A 59 -0.08 -7.60 8.38
C VAL A 59 0.66 -7.78 7.05
N THR A 60 0.16 -7.17 5.98
CA THR A 60 0.80 -7.25 4.65
C THR A 60 2.18 -6.61 4.63
N VAL A 61 2.32 -5.42 5.24
CA VAL A 61 3.61 -4.70 5.30
C VAL A 61 4.64 -5.47 6.12
N ALA A 62 4.21 -6.17 7.18
CA ALA A 62 5.09 -6.97 8.02
C ALA A 62 5.78 -8.10 7.23
N GLU A 63 5.15 -8.63 6.17
CA GLU A 63 5.72 -9.67 5.30
C GLU A 63 6.99 -9.21 4.57
N TYR A 64 7.22 -7.90 4.43
CA TYR A 64 8.40 -7.37 3.76
C TYR A 64 9.70 -7.54 4.55
N GLY A 65 9.62 -7.77 5.86
CA GLY A 65 10.76 -8.03 6.74
C GLY A 65 11.80 -6.90 6.80
N GLN A 66 11.46 -5.68 6.36
CA GLN A 66 12.33 -4.51 6.34
C GLN A 66 11.51 -3.21 6.40
N PRO A 67 12.11 -2.08 6.83
CA PRO A 67 11.43 -0.80 6.82
C PRO A 67 10.95 -0.38 5.43
N VAL A 68 9.81 0.31 5.38
CA VAL A 68 9.22 0.84 4.15
C VAL A 68 8.89 2.33 4.28
N ILE A 69 8.70 2.98 3.14
CA ILE A 69 8.06 4.29 3.05
C ILE A 69 6.56 4.06 2.85
N GLY A 70 5.72 4.55 3.76
CA GLY A 70 4.26 4.53 3.59
C GLY A 70 3.81 5.70 2.72
N MET A 71 2.98 5.42 1.71
CA MET A 71 2.36 6.43 0.85
C MET A 71 0.87 6.11 0.69
N GLY A 72 0.01 7.08 0.98
CA GLY A 72 -1.43 6.91 0.91
C GLY A 72 -2.12 8.02 0.15
N HIS A 73 -3.14 7.67 -0.66
CA HIS A 73 -4.03 8.64 -1.28
C HIS A 73 -5.43 8.58 -0.66
N SER A 74 -5.93 9.72 -0.17
CA SER A 74 -7.25 9.83 0.46
C SER A 74 -7.45 8.77 1.57
N LEU A 75 -8.41 7.84 1.44
CA LEU A 75 -8.62 6.74 2.39
C LEU A 75 -7.31 6.00 2.71
N GLY A 76 -6.48 5.72 1.70
CA GLY A 76 -5.22 5.03 1.91
C GLY A 76 -4.18 5.82 2.70
N GLY A 77 -4.36 7.13 2.92
CA GLY A 77 -3.54 7.91 3.85
C GLY A 77 -4.12 8.01 5.26
N VAL A 78 -5.38 7.62 5.44
CA VAL A 78 -6.04 7.52 6.76
C VAL A 78 -5.75 6.16 7.39
N VAL A 79 -5.74 5.12 6.57
CA VAL A 79 -5.42 3.72 6.91
C VAL A 79 -3.91 3.52 6.98
#